data_AF-A0A3D3M2N1-F1
#
_entry.id   AF-A0A3D3M2N1-F1
#
_cell.length_a   1.000
_cell.length_b   1.000
_cell.length_c   1.000
_cell.angle_alpha   90.00
_cell.angle_beta   90.00
_cell.angle_gamma   90.00
#
_symmetry.space_group_name_H-M   'P 1'
#
loop_
_entity.id
_entity.type
_entity.pdbx_description
1 polymer ?
#
loop_
_entity_poly.entity_id
_entity_poly.type
_entity_poly.pdbx_seq_one_letter_code
_entity_poly.pdbx_strand_id
1 'polypeptide(L)'
;MDVDGQPIAVSDAELNSIQLVDAVTREPLAQVDDEGVPEGQKIWASNVARNSFELHPGSRASEPPDVRLPRVRHLYVQTRADTSLKIAASLVRDDLVTFYSVEDNDSGDQTIEPKPIKPPTFSDDNYSFETTRVSGGPDDDYDMETVDFYILKLTHNGELLRFREIAFEQRSGTVQWESRQYQEDVASFTGYALHGDTELRFDSALHDYLVAANVEIDPEIMPGQGCPEGTLLVSLHRIQYWSFDLMCEQTYAQPVIVKVLDEYGNHHRLSIHFASPMDRHKLVVQAL
;
A
#
# COMPACT_ATOMS: atom_id res chain seq x y z
N MET A 1 -10.65 -33.04 -32.38
CA MET A 1 -10.58 -34.52 -32.37
C MET A 1 -9.75 -34.97 -33.57
N ASP A 2 -8.86 -35.95 -33.36
CA ASP A 2 -8.40 -37.02 -34.27
C ASP A 2 -7.03 -37.54 -33.78
N VAL A 3 -6.63 -38.80 -33.95
CA VAL A 3 -7.00 -39.88 -34.88
C VAL A 3 -7.51 -41.09 -34.06
N ASP A 4 -8.56 -41.78 -34.51
CA ASP A 4 -9.21 -42.96 -33.87
C ASP A 4 -10.21 -42.71 -32.70
N GLY A 5 -10.59 -41.46 -32.41
CA GLY A 5 -11.66 -41.18 -31.45
C GLY A 5 -11.36 -41.55 -29.99
N GLN A 6 -10.09 -41.82 -29.66
CA GLN A 6 -9.63 -42.06 -28.29
C GLN A 6 -9.25 -40.74 -27.62
N PRO A 7 -9.74 -40.43 -26.42
CA PRO A 7 -9.31 -39.25 -25.67
C PRO A 7 -7.84 -39.40 -25.26
N ILE A 8 -6.98 -38.54 -25.80
CA ILE A 8 -5.57 -38.44 -25.41
C ILE A 8 -5.49 -37.64 -24.12
N ALA A 9 -4.70 -38.12 -23.16
CA ALA A 9 -4.42 -37.36 -21.94
C ALA A 9 -3.61 -36.11 -22.30
N VAL A 10 -4.05 -34.95 -21.80
CA VAL A 10 -3.33 -33.68 -21.92
C VAL A 10 -1.88 -33.89 -21.44
N SER A 11 -0.88 -33.28 -22.08
CA SER A 11 0.54 -33.34 -21.68
C SER A 11 0.89 -32.32 -20.58
N ASP A 12 2.06 -32.43 -19.94
CA ASP A 12 2.55 -31.39 -18.99
C ASP A 12 2.83 -30.07 -19.69
N ALA A 13 3.34 -30.11 -20.92
CA ALA A 13 3.57 -28.92 -21.74
C ALA A 13 2.24 -28.25 -22.09
N GLU A 14 1.24 -29.03 -22.50
CA GLU A 14 -0.11 -28.52 -22.78
C GLU A 14 -0.71 -27.89 -21.52
N LEU A 15 -0.71 -28.56 -20.37
CA LEU A 15 -1.24 -28.01 -19.12
C LEU A 15 -0.55 -26.70 -18.72
N ASN A 16 0.77 -26.62 -18.87
CA ASN A 16 1.57 -25.43 -18.57
C ASN A 16 1.46 -24.32 -19.63
N SER A 17 0.88 -24.61 -20.80
CA SER A 17 0.56 -23.59 -21.81
C SER A 17 -0.74 -22.84 -21.54
N ILE A 18 -1.59 -23.33 -20.62
CA ILE A 18 -2.89 -22.71 -20.33
C ILE A 18 -2.73 -21.25 -19.90
N GLN A 19 -3.45 -20.35 -20.55
CA GLN A 19 -3.49 -18.92 -20.23
C GLN A 19 -4.92 -18.40 -20.22
N LEU A 20 -5.15 -17.37 -19.40
CA LEU A 20 -6.40 -16.60 -19.43
C LEU A 20 -6.31 -15.53 -20.51
N VAL A 21 -7.36 -15.41 -21.31
CA VAL A 21 -7.44 -14.46 -22.43
C VAL A 21 -8.77 -13.70 -22.39
N ASP A 22 -8.81 -12.51 -22.98
CA ASP A 22 -10.08 -11.84 -23.31
C ASP A 22 -10.88 -12.73 -24.28
N ALA A 23 -12.14 -13.01 -23.95
CA ALA A 23 -12.98 -13.93 -24.72
C ALA A 23 -13.34 -13.41 -26.13
N VAL A 24 -13.24 -12.10 -26.36
CA VAL A 24 -13.55 -11.43 -27.63
C VAL A 24 -12.28 -11.21 -28.44
N THR A 25 -11.27 -10.53 -27.88
CA THR A 25 -10.04 -10.17 -28.60
C THR A 25 -9.05 -11.32 -28.69
N ARG A 26 -9.19 -12.33 -27.81
CA ARG A 26 -8.27 -13.45 -27.65
C ARG A 26 -6.86 -13.03 -27.19
N GLU A 27 -6.71 -11.79 -26.74
CA GLU A 27 -5.44 -11.30 -26.20
C GLU A 27 -5.20 -11.89 -24.81
N PRO A 28 -3.99 -12.40 -24.51
CA PRO A 28 -3.65 -12.87 -23.17
C PRO A 28 -3.73 -11.76 -22.12
N LEU A 29 -4.31 -12.09 -20.97
CA LEU A 29 -4.21 -11.24 -19.80
C LEU A 29 -2.74 -11.10 -19.39
N ALA A 30 -2.39 -9.94 -18.83
CA ALA A 30 -1.04 -9.74 -18.30
C ALA A 30 -0.72 -10.80 -17.25
N GLN A 31 0.52 -11.28 -17.23
CA GLN A 31 1.03 -12.03 -16.08
C GLN A 31 1.60 -11.03 -15.09
N VAL A 32 1.19 -11.14 -13.83
CA VAL A 32 1.65 -10.30 -12.72
C VAL A 32 2.17 -11.18 -11.59
N ASP A 33 2.94 -10.58 -10.69
CA ASP A 33 3.40 -11.22 -9.47
C ASP A 33 2.29 -11.22 -8.39
N ASP A 34 2.69 -11.54 -7.16
CA ASP A 34 1.77 -11.75 -6.04
C ASP A 34 1.24 -10.43 -5.46
N GLU A 35 1.79 -9.28 -5.85
CA GLU A 35 1.41 -7.94 -5.37
C GLU A 35 0.21 -7.35 -6.10
N GLY A 36 -0.23 -7.95 -7.22
CA GLY A 36 -1.43 -7.50 -7.89
C GLY A 36 -1.24 -7.00 -9.31
N VAL A 37 -2.28 -6.36 -9.83
CA VAL A 37 -2.17 -5.56 -11.06
C VAL A 37 -1.47 -4.24 -10.71
N PRO A 38 -0.34 -3.86 -11.33
CA PRO A 38 0.30 -2.56 -11.12
C PRO A 38 -0.52 -1.40 -11.73
N GLU A 39 -0.21 -0.16 -11.34
CA GLU A 39 -0.80 1.04 -11.97
C GLU A 39 -0.39 1.13 -13.44
N GLY A 40 -1.35 1.38 -14.33
CA GLY A 40 -1.08 1.57 -15.74
C GLY A 40 -2.23 1.16 -16.66
N GLN A 41 -1.89 0.85 -17.91
CA GLN A 41 -2.86 0.59 -18.97
C GLN A 41 -3.50 -0.80 -18.88
N LYS A 42 -2.81 -1.78 -18.29
CA LYS A 42 -3.35 -3.14 -18.11
C LYS A 42 -4.04 -3.23 -16.76
N ILE A 43 -5.37 -3.17 -16.78
CA ILE A 43 -6.22 -3.20 -15.58
C ILE A 43 -6.73 -4.59 -15.23
N TRP A 44 -6.48 -5.59 -16.09
CA TRP A 44 -6.77 -7.01 -15.88
C TRP A 44 -5.50 -7.83 -16.00
N ALA A 45 -5.28 -8.73 -15.06
CA ALA A 45 -4.15 -9.64 -15.07
C ALA A 45 -4.51 -11.02 -14.51
N SER A 46 -3.56 -11.94 -14.66
CA SER A 46 -3.64 -13.26 -14.07
C SER A 46 -2.31 -13.67 -13.43
N ASN A 47 -2.39 -14.58 -12.46
CA ASN A 47 -1.24 -15.18 -11.80
C ASN A 47 -1.57 -16.66 -11.48
N VAL A 48 -0.56 -17.50 -11.34
CA VAL A 48 -0.66 -18.88 -10.86
C VAL A 48 -0.88 -18.97 -9.34
N ALA A 49 -0.56 -17.91 -8.60
CA ALA A 49 -0.77 -17.79 -7.17
C ALA A 49 -1.86 -16.77 -6.82
N ARG A 50 -2.56 -17.02 -5.71
CA ARG A 50 -3.48 -16.06 -5.11
C ARG A 50 -2.66 -14.90 -4.54
N ASN A 51 -3.10 -13.67 -4.75
CA ASN A 51 -2.51 -12.55 -4.03
C ASN A 51 -2.76 -12.70 -2.52
N SER A 52 -1.97 -11.96 -1.76
CA SER A 52 -1.97 -12.06 -0.30
C SER A 52 -2.96 -11.10 0.37
N PHE A 53 -3.76 -10.36 -0.41
CA PHE A 53 -4.79 -9.45 0.10
C PHE A 53 -6.01 -10.21 0.61
N GLU A 54 -6.72 -9.57 1.53
CA GLU A 54 -8.01 -10.03 2.00
C GLU A 54 -9.07 -9.84 0.92
N LEU A 55 -10.11 -10.68 0.96
CA LEU A 55 -11.25 -10.49 0.09
C LEU A 55 -12.07 -9.30 0.59
N HIS A 56 -12.56 -8.48 -0.34
CA HIS A 56 -13.46 -7.38 0.00
C HIS A 56 -14.60 -7.88 0.90
N PRO A 57 -14.98 -7.15 1.97
CA PRO A 57 -16.04 -7.56 2.89
C PRO A 57 -17.31 -8.01 2.18
N GLY A 58 -17.88 -9.12 2.63
CA GLY A 58 -19.05 -9.75 2.01
C GLY A 58 -18.76 -10.62 0.79
N SER A 59 -17.52 -10.63 0.29
CA SER A 59 -17.10 -11.58 -0.75
C SER A 59 -16.76 -12.93 -0.12
N ARG A 60 -17.13 -14.02 -0.81
CA ARG A 60 -16.75 -15.37 -0.40
C ARG A 60 -15.67 -15.88 -1.35
N ALA A 61 -14.60 -16.47 -0.79
CA ALA A 61 -13.68 -17.24 -1.61
C ALA A 61 -14.48 -18.35 -2.29
N SER A 62 -14.44 -18.41 -3.62
CA SER A 62 -14.92 -19.60 -4.31
C SER A 62 -14.08 -20.77 -3.83
N GLU A 63 -14.72 -21.79 -3.27
CA GLU A 63 -14.06 -23.06 -3.06
C GLU A 63 -13.57 -23.54 -4.44
N PRO A 64 -12.31 -24.01 -4.55
CA PRO A 64 -11.88 -24.63 -5.78
C PRO A 64 -12.89 -25.73 -6.09
N PRO A 65 -13.42 -25.81 -7.32
CA PRO A 65 -14.43 -26.80 -7.64
C PRO A 65 -13.92 -28.19 -7.24
N ASP A 66 -14.81 -29.08 -6.77
CA ASP A 66 -14.49 -30.49 -6.51
C ASP A 66 -14.27 -31.20 -7.85
N VAL A 67 -13.15 -30.84 -8.48
CA VAL A 67 -12.80 -31.28 -9.80
C VAL A 67 -12.18 -32.66 -9.65
N ARG A 68 -13.01 -33.69 -9.81
CA ARG A 68 -12.57 -35.08 -9.99
C ARG A 68 -11.91 -35.30 -11.37
N LEU A 69 -11.18 -34.31 -11.88
CA LEU A 69 -10.39 -34.44 -13.10
C LEU A 69 -8.96 -34.83 -12.72
N PRO A 70 -8.32 -35.69 -13.52
CA PRO A 70 -6.97 -36.16 -13.23
C PRO A 70 -5.90 -35.05 -13.29
N ARG A 71 -6.18 -33.92 -13.96
CA ARG A 71 -5.22 -32.82 -14.16
C ARG A 71 -5.94 -31.47 -14.18
N VAL A 72 -5.51 -30.55 -13.31
CA VAL A 72 -6.12 -29.22 -13.13
C VAL A 72 -5.00 -28.19 -13.04
N ARG A 73 -5.22 -27.00 -13.61
CA ARG A 73 -4.37 -25.83 -13.39
C ARG A 73 -5.21 -24.72 -12.78
N HIS A 74 -4.70 -24.13 -11.69
CA HIS A 74 -5.31 -22.98 -11.05
C HIS A 74 -4.67 -21.71 -11.57
N LEU A 75 -5.50 -20.76 -11.96
CA LEU A 75 -5.12 -19.40 -12.33
C LEU A 75 -6.05 -18.45 -11.58
N TYR A 76 -5.49 -17.36 -11.09
CA TYR A 76 -6.17 -16.31 -10.37
C TYR A 76 -6.29 -15.10 -11.27
N VAL A 77 -7.46 -14.47 -11.24
CA VAL A 77 -7.71 -13.21 -11.94
C VAL A 77 -7.64 -12.07 -10.94
N GLN A 78 -6.97 -11.00 -11.33
CA GLN A 78 -6.85 -9.78 -10.53
C GLN A 78 -7.19 -8.59 -11.42
N THR A 79 -7.80 -7.57 -10.84
CA THR A 79 -8.29 -6.43 -11.61
C THR A 79 -8.37 -5.16 -10.79
N ARG A 80 -8.11 -4.02 -11.45
CA ARG A 80 -8.44 -2.67 -10.98
C ARG A 80 -9.59 -2.04 -11.79
N ALA A 81 -10.18 -2.81 -12.72
CA ALA A 81 -11.26 -2.32 -13.55
C ALA A 81 -12.52 -2.06 -12.71
N ASP A 82 -13.38 -1.17 -13.20
CA ASP A 82 -14.73 -0.92 -12.69
C ASP A 82 -15.81 -1.59 -13.55
N THR A 83 -15.41 -2.24 -14.64
CA THR A 83 -16.26 -2.92 -15.62
C THR A 83 -15.87 -4.38 -15.70
N SER A 84 -16.83 -5.26 -15.95
CA SER A 84 -16.58 -6.70 -16.06
C SER A 84 -15.86 -7.05 -17.36
N LEU A 85 -15.05 -8.12 -17.32
CA LEU A 85 -14.39 -8.69 -18.48
C LEU A 85 -14.79 -10.14 -18.64
N LYS A 86 -15.21 -10.51 -19.85
CA LYS A 86 -15.45 -11.91 -20.20
C LYS A 86 -14.12 -12.57 -20.54
N ILE A 87 -13.73 -13.55 -19.73
CA ILE A 87 -12.43 -14.22 -19.79
C ILE A 87 -12.64 -15.67 -20.24
N ALA A 88 -11.85 -16.08 -21.23
CA ALA A 88 -11.76 -17.46 -21.70
C ALA A 88 -10.40 -18.06 -21.30
N ALA A 89 -10.27 -19.38 -21.46
CA ALA A 89 -8.99 -20.06 -21.37
C ALA A 89 -8.48 -20.38 -22.78
N SER A 90 -7.17 -20.28 -22.98
CA SER A 90 -6.49 -20.81 -24.15
C SER A 90 -5.55 -21.94 -23.74
N LEU A 91 -5.31 -22.89 -24.66
CA LEU A 91 -4.41 -24.03 -24.51
C LEU A 91 -3.61 -24.19 -25.81
N VAL A 92 -2.31 -24.37 -25.74
CA VAL A 92 -1.48 -24.74 -26.90
C VAL A 92 -1.23 -26.24 -26.84
N ARG A 93 -1.69 -26.97 -27.85
CA ARG A 93 -1.48 -28.40 -27.98
C ARG A 93 -0.03 -28.73 -28.38
N ASP A 94 0.35 -29.99 -28.21
CA ASP A 94 1.69 -30.47 -28.62
C ASP A 94 1.96 -30.28 -30.13
N ASP A 95 0.92 -30.18 -30.96
CA ASP A 95 0.99 -29.87 -32.40
C ASP A 95 1.06 -28.36 -32.72
N LEU A 96 1.25 -27.52 -31.70
CA LEU A 96 1.33 -26.05 -31.76
C LEU A 96 0.01 -25.36 -32.15
N VAL A 97 -1.12 -26.08 -32.13
CA VAL A 97 -2.43 -25.48 -32.37
C VAL A 97 -2.99 -24.92 -31.06
N THR A 98 -3.38 -23.64 -31.08
CA THR A 98 -4.07 -22.98 -29.96
C THR A 98 -5.57 -23.27 -30.01
N PHE A 99 -6.12 -23.71 -28.89
CA PHE A 99 -7.55 -23.90 -28.67
C PHE A 99 -8.04 -22.86 -27.67
N TYR A 100 -9.25 -22.37 -27.89
CA TYR A 100 -9.92 -21.47 -26.95
C TYR A 100 -11.18 -22.15 -26.41
N SER A 101 -11.46 -21.95 -25.13
CA SER A 101 -12.66 -22.52 -24.48
C SER A 101 -13.97 -22.05 -25.12
N VAL A 102 -13.96 -20.98 -25.92
CA VAL A 102 -15.12 -20.40 -26.62
C VAL A 102 -15.37 -20.96 -28.03
N GLU A 103 -14.52 -21.85 -28.54
CA GLU A 103 -14.61 -22.32 -29.94
C GLU A 103 -15.56 -23.50 -30.14
N ASP A 104 -15.82 -24.31 -29.11
CA ASP A 104 -16.73 -25.44 -29.18
C ASP A 104 -18.09 -25.07 -28.58
N ASN A 105 -19.20 -25.32 -29.29
CA ASN A 105 -20.58 -25.07 -28.82
C ASN A 105 -21.04 -26.02 -27.68
N ASP A 106 -20.11 -26.57 -26.92
CA ASP A 106 -20.40 -27.56 -25.90
C ASP A 106 -20.94 -26.92 -24.62
N SER A 107 -21.90 -27.58 -23.98
CA SER A 107 -22.79 -27.04 -22.93
C SER A 107 -22.14 -26.67 -21.57
N GLY A 108 -20.81 -26.52 -21.51
CA GLY A 108 -20.06 -26.16 -20.29
C GLY A 108 -19.87 -24.66 -20.10
N ASP A 109 -19.39 -24.27 -18.90
CA ASP A 109 -18.97 -22.89 -18.60
C ASP A 109 -17.67 -22.56 -19.34
N GLN A 110 -17.80 -22.06 -20.55
CA GLN A 110 -16.68 -21.74 -21.46
C GLN A 110 -15.92 -20.47 -21.06
N THR A 111 -16.54 -19.62 -20.25
CA THR A 111 -15.98 -18.33 -19.86
C THR A 111 -16.39 -17.98 -18.44
N ILE A 112 -15.55 -17.20 -17.77
CA ILE A 112 -15.93 -16.51 -16.54
C ILE A 112 -16.10 -15.02 -16.84
N GLU A 113 -16.97 -14.35 -16.09
CA GLU A 113 -17.15 -12.91 -16.18
C GLU A 113 -17.09 -12.30 -14.77
N PRO A 114 -15.88 -12.09 -14.22
CA PRO A 114 -15.73 -11.50 -12.90
C PRO A 114 -16.30 -10.08 -12.90
N LYS A 115 -17.08 -9.76 -11.87
CA LYS A 115 -17.63 -8.42 -11.65
C LYS A 115 -16.78 -7.70 -10.62
N PRO A 116 -15.96 -6.71 -11.02
CA PRO A 116 -15.18 -5.96 -10.05
C PRO A 116 -16.09 -5.19 -9.11
N ILE A 117 -15.66 -5.07 -7.84
CA ILE A 117 -16.29 -4.20 -6.86
C ILE A 117 -15.46 -2.93 -6.84
N LYS A 118 -16.12 -1.79 -7.07
CA LYS A 118 -15.46 -0.49 -6.98
C LYS A 118 -14.98 -0.27 -5.53
N PRO A 119 -13.70 0.09 -5.32
CA PRO A 119 -13.20 0.46 -4.00
C PRO A 119 -14.07 1.53 -3.32
N PRO A 120 -14.21 1.51 -1.99
CA PRO A 120 -14.82 2.60 -1.25
C PRO A 120 -14.09 3.91 -1.54
N THR A 121 -14.83 5.02 -1.55
CA THR A 121 -14.22 6.35 -1.50
C THR A 121 -13.97 6.69 -0.04
N PHE A 122 -12.74 7.09 0.28
CA PHE A 122 -12.36 7.53 1.62
C PHE A 122 -12.26 9.06 1.65
N SER A 123 -12.93 9.70 2.62
CA SER A 123 -12.77 11.12 2.92
C SER A 123 -11.74 11.32 4.03
N ASP A 124 -11.37 12.58 4.29
CA ASP A 124 -10.47 12.94 5.40
C ASP A 124 -10.98 12.40 6.75
N ASP A 125 -12.30 12.37 6.95
CA ASP A 125 -12.94 11.85 8.19
C ASP A 125 -12.71 10.35 8.43
N ASN A 126 -12.27 9.60 7.41
CA ASN A 126 -11.91 8.20 7.58
C ASN A 126 -10.55 8.03 8.26
N TYR A 127 -9.70 9.06 8.25
CA TYR A 127 -8.36 9.01 8.84
C TYR A 127 -8.37 9.67 10.21
N SER A 128 -7.81 9.00 11.21
CA SER A 128 -7.53 9.61 12.51
C SER A 128 -6.03 9.74 12.71
N PHE A 129 -5.63 10.84 13.35
CA PHE A 129 -4.23 11.16 13.63
C PHE A 129 -4.09 11.63 15.07
N GLU A 130 -4.09 10.65 15.97
CA GLU A 130 -4.18 10.84 17.42
C GLU A 130 -2.79 11.07 18.01
N THR A 131 -2.62 12.11 18.83
CA THR A 131 -1.33 12.47 19.44
C THR A 131 -1.25 12.00 20.90
N THR A 132 -0.04 11.65 21.34
CA THR A 132 0.31 11.35 22.72
C THR A 132 1.71 11.87 23.03
N ARG A 133 1.84 12.72 24.06
CA ARG A 133 3.12 13.19 24.60
C ARG A 133 3.84 12.03 25.28
N VAL A 134 5.03 11.69 24.79
CA VAL A 134 5.86 10.61 25.36
C VAL A 134 7.08 11.15 26.10
N SER A 135 7.55 12.34 25.78
CA SER A 135 8.66 13.00 26.49
C SER A 135 8.45 14.52 26.60
N GLY A 136 8.91 15.12 27.71
CA GLY A 136 8.73 16.53 28.04
C GLY A 136 7.48 16.83 28.88
N GLY A 137 7.34 18.06 29.36
CA GLY A 137 6.19 18.47 30.16
C GLY A 137 4.95 18.78 29.32
N PRO A 138 3.80 19.09 29.94
CA PRO A 138 2.53 19.27 29.24
C PRO A 138 2.32 20.68 28.64
N ASP A 139 3.23 21.62 28.90
CA ASP A 139 3.06 23.02 28.53
C ASP A 139 4.03 23.40 27.42
N ASP A 140 3.48 23.48 26.22
CA ASP A 140 4.22 23.75 24.99
C ASP A 140 4.90 25.13 24.97
N ASP A 141 4.51 26.07 25.82
CA ASP A 141 5.15 27.39 25.91
C ASP A 141 6.40 27.38 26.80
N TYR A 142 6.54 26.38 27.69
CA TYR A 142 7.68 26.28 28.62
C TYR A 142 8.58 25.07 28.33
N ASP A 143 8.00 23.99 27.80
CA ASP A 143 8.70 22.76 27.45
C ASP A 143 9.15 22.82 25.98
N MET A 144 10.34 23.37 25.77
CA MET A 144 10.92 23.55 24.43
C MET A 144 11.38 22.23 23.79
N GLU A 145 11.73 21.24 24.62
CA GLU A 145 12.15 19.90 24.20
C GLU A 145 11.09 18.87 24.56
N THR A 146 10.42 18.33 23.55
CA THR A 146 9.35 17.34 23.73
C THR A 146 9.34 16.34 22.59
N VAL A 147 8.72 15.19 22.85
CA VAL A 147 8.45 14.19 21.81
C VAL A 147 6.98 13.80 21.91
N ASP A 148 6.28 13.98 20.80
CA ASP A 148 4.89 13.58 20.60
C ASP A 148 4.81 12.45 19.59
N PHE A 149 4.04 11.41 19.88
CA PHE A 149 3.74 10.35 18.92
C PHE A 149 2.34 10.55 18.37
N TYR A 150 2.26 10.59 17.05
CA TYR A 150 1.01 10.61 16.29
C TYR A 150 0.76 9.23 15.67
N ILE A 151 -0.41 8.65 15.94
CA ILE A 151 -0.82 7.38 15.34
C ILE A 151 -1.83 7.66 14.23
N LEU A 152 -1.44 7.38 12.99
CA LEU A 152 -2.29 7.44 11.81
C LEU A 152 -3.04 6.12 11.65
N LYS A 153 -4.36 6.21 11.63
CA LYS A 153 -5.29 5.09 11.45
C LYS A 153 -6.24 5.38 10.30
N LEU A 154 -6.67 4.34 9.60
CA LEU A 154 -7.78 4.41 8.66
C LEU A 154 -8.96 3.62 9.23
N THR A 155 -10.12 4.24 9.26
CA THR A 155 -11.36 3.62 9.69
C THR A 155 -12.42 3.70 8.60
N HIS A 156 -13.12 2.59 8.40
CA HIS A 156 -14.24 2.51 7.47
C HIS A 156 -15.39 1.76 8.12
N ASN A 157 -16.58 2.36 8.13
CA ASN A 157 -17.77 1.83 8.81
C ASN A 157 -17.55 1.46 10.30
N GLY A 158 -16.65 2.18 10.98
CA GLY A 158 -16.33 1.96 12.40
C GLY A 158 -15.30 0.85 12.65
N GLU A 159 -14.78 0.21 11.61
CA GLU A 159 -13.72 -0.80 11.71
C GLU A 159 -12.37 -0.21 11.26
N LEU A 160 -11.29 -0.63 11.93
CA LEU A 160 -9.93 -0.30 11.53
C LEU A 160 -9.60 -1.07 10.25
N LEU A 161 -9.20 -0.35 9.20
CA LEU A 161 -8.59 -0.93 8.02
C LEU A 161 -7.08 -0.92 8.21
N ARG A 162 -6.47 -2.10 8.21
CA ARG A 162 -5.04 -2.25 8.48
C ARG A 162 -4.21 -1.79 7.29
N PHE A 163 -3.23 -0.94 7.57
CA PHE A 163 -2.16 -0.64 6.64
C PHE A 163 -1.25 -1.85 6.48
N ARG A 164 -1.16 -2.32 5.24
CA ARG A 164 -0.34 -3.47 4.88
C ARG A 164 1.04 -3.03 4.38
N GLU A 165 1.06 -2.01 3.52
CA GLU A 165 2.29 -1.44 2.99
C GLU A 165 2.25 0.07 3.15
N ILE A 166 3.39 0.64 3.55
CA ILE A 166 3.58 2.07 3.73
C ILE A 166 4.85 2.45 2.99
N ALA A 167 4.74 3.43 2.10
CA ALA A 167 5.86 3.98 1.35
C ALA A 167 5.79 5.52 1.37
N PHE A 168 6.95 6.15 1.22
CA PHE A 168 7.07 7.60 1.13
C PHE A 168 7.48 7.99 -0.29
N GLU A 169 6.85 9.01 -0.88
CA GLU A 169 7.11 9.34 -2.29
C GLU A 169 8.49 9.95 -2.54
N GLN A 170 8.98 10.77 -1.61
CA GLN A 170 10.20 11.55 -1.79
C GLN A 170 11.05 11.56 -0.53
N ARG A 171 10.41 11.81 0.62
CA ARG A 171 11.04 11.92 1.94
C ARG A 171 10.11 11.37 3.00
N SER A 172 10.68 10.92 4.11
CA SER A 172 9.94 10.40 5.26
C SER A 172 9.91 11.35 6.46
N GLY A 173 10.41 12.58 6.29
CA GLY A 173 10.46 13.59 7.34
C GLY A 173 10.11 14.99 6.85
N THR A 174 9.72 15.87 7.77
CA THR A 174 9.52 17.32 7.56
C THR A 174 10.07 18.09 8.77
N VAL A 175 10.38 19.37 8.57
CA VAL A 175 10.94 20.27 9.58
C VAL A 175 10.20 21.60 9.54
N GLN A 176 10.02 22.22 10.70
CA GLN A 176 9.57 23.60 10.82
C GLN A 176 10.27 24.30 11.98
N TRP A 177 10.94 25.41 11.67
CA TRP A 177 11.44 26.34 12.68
C TRP A 177 10.32 27.22 13.21
N GLU A 178 10.45 27.67 14.46
CA GLU A 178 9.53 28.63 15.08
C GLU A 178 9.45 29.94 14.28
N SER A 179 10.58 30.39 13.73
CA SER A 179 10.66 31.54 12.83
C SER A 179 11.75 31.38 11.78
N ARG A 180 11.68 32.20 10.71
CA ARG A 180 12.70 32.22 9.63
C ARG A 180 13.79 33.27 9.87
N GLN A 181 14.11 33.53 11.13
CA GLN A 181 15.17 34.47 11.49
C GLN A 181 16.48 33.70 11.65
N TYR A 182 17.60 34.28 11.22
CA TYR A 182 18.91 33.61 11.33
C TYR A 182 19.37 33.35 12.79
N GLN A 183 18.70 33.97 13.77
CA GLN A 183 18.94 33.75 15.19
C GLN A 183 17.97 32.74 15.81
N GLU A 184 17.03 32.22 15.02
CA GLU A 184 16.15 31.15 15.46
C GLU A 184 16.95 29.87 15.68
N ASP A 185 16.70 29.20 16.81
CA ASP A 185 17.31 27.93 17.16
C ASP A 185 16.31 26.90 17.72
N VAL A 186 15.01 27.20 17.64
CA VAL A 186 13.92 26.30 18.02
C VAL A 186 13.26 25.74 16.77
N ALA A 187 13.18 24.42 16.70
CA ALA A 187 12.64 23.71 15.55
C ALA A 187 11.88 22.45 15.98
N SER A 188 10.97 22.04 15.11
CA SER A 188 10.31 20.75 15.19
C SER A 188 10.62 19.93 13.94
N PHE A 189 10.81 18.62 14.09
CA PHE A 189 11.02 17.71 12.97
C PHE A 189 10.34 16.36 13.21
N THR A 190 10.18 15.58 12.14
CA THR A 190 9.46 14.30 12.24
C THR A 190 10.34 13.08 11.96
N GLY A 191 10.06 12.01 12.71
CA GLY A 191 10.47 10.65 12.40
C GLY A 191 9.25 9.74 12.24
N TYR A 192 9.46 8.46 12.03
CA TYR A 192 8.38 7.48 11.92
C TYR A 192 8.78 6.11 12.44
N ALA A 193 7.79 5.26 12.73
CA ALA A 193 8.01 3.85 13.02
C ALA A 193 6.87 3.01 12.45
N LEU A 194 7.21 1.77 12.09
CA LEU A 194 6.26 0.77 11.66
C LEU A 194 6.00 -0.23 12.79
N HIS A 195 4.97 -1.05 12.64
CA HIS A 195 4.69 -2.11 13.61
C HIS A 195 5.91 -3.04 13.77
N GLY A 196 6.28 -3.32 15.02
CA GLY A 196 7.41 -4.18 15.37
C GLY A 196 8.76 -3.45 15.45
N ASP A 197 8.85 -2.19 15.02
CA ASP A 197 10.04 -1.38 15.23
C ASP A 197 10.23 -1.09 16.72
N THR A 198 11.49 -1.17 17.18
CA THR A 198 11.91 -0.76 18.53
C THR A 198 12.58 0.62 18.54
N GLU A 199 12.87 1.17 17.36
CA GLU A 199 13.54 2.44 17.15
C GLU A 199 12.82 3.26 16.09
N LEU A 200 12.79 4.58 16.28
CA LEU A 200 12.32 5.56 15.31
C LEU A 200 13.27 5.61 14.11
N ARG A 201 12.67 5.68 12.94
CA ARG A 201 13.35 5.88 11.67
C ARG A 201 13.27 7.35 11.29
N PHE A 202 14.40 7.89 10.84
CA PHE A 202 14.50 9.25 10.33
C PHE A 202 14.88 9.23 8.87
N ASP A 203 14.43 10.23 8.13
CA ASP A 203 14.88 10.44 6.76
C ASP A 203 16.40 10.63 6.77
N SER A 204 17.14 9.84 5.98
CA SER A 204 18.61 9.81 6.07
C SER A 204 19.26 11.17 5.82
N ALA A 205 18.75 11.95 4.85
CA ALA A 205 19.32 13.26 4.56
C ALA A 205 18.92 14.30 5.61
N LEU A 206 17.76 14.15 6.26
CA LEU A 206 17.39 14.96 7.42
C LEU A 206 18.30 14.66 8.61
N HIS A 207 18.59 13.38 8.84
CA HIS A 207 19.49 12.95 9.90
C HIS A 207 20.90 13.56 9.75
N ASP A 208 21.41 13.68 8.52
CA ASP A 208 22.70 14.35 8.27
C ASP A 208 22.71 15.82 8.71
N TYR A 209 21.60 16.56 8.53
CA TYR A 209 21.48 17.94 9.03
C TYR A 209 21.49 18.00 10.56
N LEU A 210 20.80 17.05 11.21
CA LEU A 210 20.73 16.97 12.67
C LEU A 210 22.12 16.67 13.26
N VAL A 211 22.86 15.72 12.67
CA VAL A 211 24.24 15.40 13.06
C VAL A 211 25.17 16.58 12.84
N ALA A 212 25.07 17.28 11.70
CA ALA A 212 25.89 18.47 11.43
C ALA A 212 25.63 19.61 12.43
N ALA A 213 24.42 19.68 12.97
CA ALA A 213 24.03 20.63 14.01
C ALA A 213 24.34 20.16 15.44
N ASN A 214 24.96 18.98 15.63
CA ASN A 214 25.17 18.33 16.93
C ASN A 214 23.85 18.14 17.73
N VAL A 215 22.75 17.89 17.04
CA VAL A 215 21.48 17.52 17.67
C VAL A 215 21.54 16.05 18.03
N GLU A 216 21.44 15.73 19.32
CA GLU A 216 21.31 14.36 19.81
C GLU A 216 19.85 13.90 19.72
N ILE A 217 19.63 12.71 19.17
CA ILE A 217 18.30 12.12 19.02
C ILE A 217 18.33 10.75 19.69
N ASP A 218 17.40 10.53 20.60
CA ASP A 218 17.11 9.21 21.11
C ASP A 218 16.11 8.51 20.17
N PRO A 219 16.54 7.50 19.40
CA PRO A 219 15.64 6.77 18.53
C PRO A 219 14.79 5.75 19.30
N GLU A 220 15.09 5.43 20.57
CA GLU A 220 14.41 4.36 21.28
C GLU A 220 12.91 4.63 21.45
N ILE A 221 12.09 3.66 21.06
CA ILE A 221 10.65 3.73 21.28
C ILE A 221 10.37 3.20 22.69
N MET A 222 9.82 4.07 23.55
CA MET A 222 9.50 3.70 24.92
C MET A 222 8.59 2.45 24.98
N PRO A 223 8.84 1.51 25.91
CA PRO A 223 8.00 0.33 26.07
C PRO A 223 6.51 0.70 26.24
N GLY A 224 5.66 0.08 25.42
CA GLY A 224 4.22 0.34 25.41
C GLY A 224 3.77 1.52 24.53
N GLN A 225 4.71 2.26 23.93
CA GLN A 225 4.46 3.35 22.98
C GLN A 225 4.77 2.96 21.52
N GLY A 226 4.91 1.67 21.25
CA GLY A 226 5.17 1.13 19.92
C GLY A 226 4.03 1.35 18.93
N CYS A 227 4.35 1.35 17.64
CA CYS A 227 3.36 1.47 16.57
C CYS A 227 2.38 0.27 16.60
N PRO A 228 1.07 0.52 16.78
CA PRO A 228 0.06 -0.53 16.67
C PRO A 228 0.08 -1.20 15.28
N GLU A 229 -0.30 -2.48 15.24
CA GLU A 229 -0.41 -3.21 13.98
C GLU A 229 -1.42 -2.53 13.04
N GLY A 230 -1.08 -2.45 11.74
CA GLY A 230 -1.94 -1.85 10.73
C GLY A 230 -2.07 -0.32 10.80
N THR A 231 -1.15 0.36 11.48
CA THR A 231 -1.12 1.82 11.62
C THR A 231 0.26 2.37 11.24
N LEU A 232 0.40 3.70 11.18
CA LEU A 232 1.69 4.38 11.07
C LEU A 232 1.91 5.27 12.28
N LEU A 233 3.07 5.14 12.94
CA LEU A 233 3.52 6.07 13.97
C LEU A 233 4.39 7.15 13.33
N VAL A 234 4.06 8.41 13.58
CA VAL A 234 4.89 9.57 13.24
C VAL A 234 5.31 10.25 14.54
N SER A 235 6.61 10.41 14.76
CA SER A 235 7.12 11.17 15.88
C SER A 235 7.25 12.64 15.50
N LEU A 236 6.92 13.53 16.41
CA LEU A 236 7.19 14.96 16.33
C LEU A 236 8.17 15.31 17.46
N HIS A 237 9.40 15.63 17.09
CA HIS A 237 10.43 16.05 18.02
C HIS A 237 10.50 17.56 18.01
N ARG A 238 10.38 18.17 19.18
CA ARG A 238 10.63 19.60 19.40
C ARG A 238 11.98 19.74 20.07
N ILE A 239 12.82 20.61 19.55
CA ILE A 239 14.16 20.82 20.06
C ILE A 239 14.52 22.31 20.08
N GLN A 240 15.57 22.61 20.84
CA GLN A 240 16.25 23.89 20.86
C GLN A 240 17.73 23.70 20.46
N TYR A 241 18.43 24.80 20.23
CA TYR A 241 19.83 24.84 19.81
C TYR A 241 20.11 24.26 18.42
N TRP A 242 19.08 24.15 17.56
CA TRP A 242 19.25 23.89 16.14
C TRP A 242 19.01 25.15 15.32
N SER A 243 20.09 25.90 15.09
CA SER A 243 20.03 27.16 14.34
C SER A 243 19.38 27.01 12.97
N PHE A 244 18.60 28.01 12.57
CA PHE A 244 17.92 28.05 11.27
C PHE A 244 18.86 27.73 10.11
N ASP A 245 18.55 26.64 9.41
CA ASP A 245 19.29 26.17 8.24
C ASP A 245 18.45 26.37 6.98
N LEU A 246 18.88 27.30 6.14
CA LEU A 246 18.18 27.64 4.90
C LEU A 246 18.13 26.46 3.90
N MET A 247 19.16 25.61 3.84
CA MET A 247 19.20 24.48 2.93
C MET A 247 18.26 23.37 3.40
N CYS A 248 18.21 23.14 4.71
CA CYS A 248 17.27 22.20 5.30
C CYS A 248 15.82 22.70 5.15
N GLU A 249 15.53 23.97 5.44
CA GLU A 249 14.20 24.58 5.24
C GLU A 249 13.72 24.42 3.79
N GLN A 250 14.57 24.72 2.80
CA GLN A 250 14.21 24.56 1.38
C GLN A 250 13.81 23.13 1.00
N THR A 251 14.34 22.14 1.71
CA THR A 251 14.14 20.72 1.42
C THR A 251 13.02 20.11 2.26
N TYR A 252 12.92 20.47 3.54
CA TYR A 252 12.09 19.79 4.54
C TYR A 252 10.91 20.60 5.07
N ALA A 253 10.77 21.89 4.72
CA ALA A 253 9.58 22.70 5.07
C ALA A 253 8.34 22.38 4.20
N GLN A 254 8.27 21.15 3.70
CA GLN A 254 7.28 20.68 2.74
C GLN A 254 6.62 19.41 3.30
N PRO A 255 5.34 19.16 3.01
CA PRO A 255 4.62 17.99 3.50
C PRO A 255 5.30 16.67 3.17
N VAL A 256 5.13 15.68 4.05
CA VAL A 256 5.47 14.29 3.80
C VAL A 256 4.31 13.64 3.06
N ILE A 257 4.58 13.06 1.88
CA ILE A 257 3.57 12.32 1.13
C ILE A 257 3.73 10.82 1.37
N VAL A 258 2.72 10.22 1.99
CA VAL A 258 2.66 8.81 2.33
C VAL A 258 1.73 8.10 1.35
N LYS A 259 2.21 7.01 0.76
CA LYS A 259 1.42 6.04 0.02
C LYS A 259 1.16 4.85 0.93
N VAL A 260 -0.09 4.45 1.02
CA VAL A 260 -0.51 3.31 1.84
C VAL A 260 -1.32 2.35 1.01
N LEU A 261 -1.06 1.05 1.20
CA LEU A 261 -1.88 -0.03 0.69
C LEU A 261 -2.59 -0.68 1.88
N ASP A 262 -3.92 -0.75 1.85
CA ASP A 262 -4.68 -1.41 2.92
C ASP A 262 -4.71 -2.95 2.74
N GLU A 263 -5.29 -3.64 3.73
CA GLU A 263 -5.41 -5.10 3.73
C GLU A 263 -6.27 -5.68 2.57
N TYR A 264 -7.10 -4.85 1.95
CA TYR A 264 -7.92 -5.19 0.77
C TYR A 264 -7.27 -4.77 -0.56
N GLY A 265 -6.09 -4.14 -0.53
CA GLY A 265 -5.36 -3.69 -1.71
C GLY A 265 -5.81 -2.33 -2.26
N ASN A 266 -6.53 -1.53 -1.48
CA ASN A 266 -6.88 -0.16 -1.85
C ASN A 266 -5.69 0.77 -1.62
N HIS A 267 -5.45 1.66 -2.59
CA HIS A 267 -4.37 2.64 -2.53
C HIS A 267 -4.86 3.93 -1.87
N HIS A 268 -4.06 4.44 -0.95
CA HIS A 268 -4.29 5.71 -0.27
C HIS A 268 -3.07 6.60 -0.45
N ARG A 269 -3.32 7.89 -0.65
CA ARG A 269 -2.27 8.90 -0.77
C ARG A 269 -2.58 10.03 0.19
N LEU A 270 -1.70 10.21 1.17
CA LEU A 270 -1.90 11.10 2.32
C LEU A 270 -0.78 12.12 2.41
N SER A 271 -1.12 13.33 2.82
CA SER A 271 -0.20 14.42 3.14
C SER A 271 -0.13 14.59 4.65
N ILE A 272 1.06 14.50 5.23
CA ILE A 272 1.33 14.83 6.64
C ILE A 272 2.11 16.13 6.69
N HIS A 273 1.61 17.11 7.43
CA HIS A 273 2.23 18.42 7.51
C HIS A 273 1.89 19.14 8.81
N PHE A 274 2.61 20.21 9.10
CA PHE A 274 2.29 21.12 10.19
C PHE A 274 0.94 21.81 9.97
N ALA A 275 0.18 21.99 11.05
CA ALA A 275 -1.17 22.55 11.01
C ALA A 275 -1.17 23.97 10.42
N SER A 276 -0.10 24.75 10.63
CA SER A 276 0.09 26.03 9.97
C SER A 276 1.58 26.38 9.85
N PRO A 277 1.95 27.35 8.99
CA PRO A 277 3.31 27.88 8.93
C PRO A 277 3.85 28.50 10.23
N MET A 278 2.97 28.74 11.21
CA MET A 278 3.29 29.35 12.52
C MET A 278 3.00 28.38 13.69
N ASP A 279 2.68 27.12 13.41
CA ASP A 279 2.34 26.12 14.43
C ASP A 279 3.17 24.86 14.19
N ARG A 280 4.36 24.86 14.80
CA ARG A 280 5.30 23.72 14.79
C ARG A 280 4.99 22.67 15.85
N HIS A 281 3.93 22.85 16.63
CA HIS A 281 3.56 21.95 17.73
C HIS A 281 2.55 20.92 17.28
N LYS A 282 1.95 21.10 16.11
CA LYS A 282 0.85 20.25 15.65
C LYS A 282 1.04 19.77 14.23
N LEU A 283 0.96 18.46 14.06
CA LEU A 283 0.80 17.83 12.75
C LEU A 283 -0.68 17.55 12.43
N VAL A 284 -0.99 17.54 11.14
CA VAL A 284 -2.28 17.17 10.58
C VAL A 284 -2.07 16.24 9.38
N VAL A 285 -3.12 15.48 9.04
CA VAL A 285 -3.16 14.60 7.88
C VAL A 285 -4.29 15.01 6.94
N GLN A 286 -4.08 14.88 5.64
CA GLN A 286 -5.07 15.14 4.60
C GLN A 286 -4.98 14.09 3.49
N ALA A 287 -6.11 13.60 2.99
CA ALA A 287 -6.17 12.74 1.80
C ALA A 287 -6.01 13.56 0.51
N LEU A 288 -5.28 13.02 -0.47
CA LEU A 288 -4.93 13.69 -1.73
C LEU A 288 -5.67 13.15 -2.95
#